data_AF-A0A0C9XD45-F1
#
_entry.id   AF-A0A0C9XD45-F1
#
_cell.length_a   1.000
_cell.length_b   1.000
_cell.length_c   1.000
_cell.angle_alpha   90.00
_cell.angle_beta   90.00
_cell.angle_gamma   90.00
#
_symmetry.space_group_name_H-M   'P 1'
#
loop_
_entity.id
_entity.type
_entity.pdbx_description
1 polymer ?
#
loop_
_entity_poly.entity_id
_entity_poly.type
_entity_poly.pdbx_seq_one_letter_code
_entity_poly.pdbx_strand_id
1 'polypeptide(L)'
;MARTEPAPLVCRSRGKLLLLAAGPHALVICFALETSIIGMMLENYRRIVSNDIPGPNLDESKAKDLRTFMIPDYLVVEHSAKKRSRPRTIKIVAAFVTDNWVWTINDWTTLVRLYVFSKDITWNDDLISPGTQYWDHLFDRFNGGPDWILEKDLATKLLHDWRAFILEDKRPQRITEYFPLAASGEHMLYHVHRPLVQELQANILGCFAGVGRSTANDLLYLLCLFPGFSSFLLCSNDDLFMRLEEGIHKYLLYFTTRAYLDMASSVPNSDNPFVFNEHANTFFISRCVKVYRTPQVRMPRELYNKYVSSGLLDEYETINDSHGISDIVSPAAPQLLDPERKWIDVQVYHYGAPLKAFTVIKARPSTSWGYTGEMERSTEDIRKLSRTTSLGPSQFRVQVLNRPDYHSVEPGTVINGRLVKNRFGPGKPSGSITKKKMARLIGVQTTRQLVSAEQELEEEIERS
;
A
#
# COMPACT_ATOMS: atom_id res chain seq x y z
N MET A 1 26.69 -2.81 -24.93
CA MET A 1 25.99 -1.76 -24.16
C MET A 1 26.62 -0.44 -24.56
N ALA A 2 25.84 0.49 -25.13
CA ALA A 2 26.29 1.86 -25.31
C ALA A 2 26.50 2.47 -23.92
N ARG A 3 27.72 2.91 -23.62
CA ARG A 3 28.00 3.69 -22.40
C ARG A 3 27.60 5.12 -22.72
N THR A 4 26.52 5.59 -22.12
CA THR A 4 26.18 7.02 -22.17
C THR A 4 27.05 7.79 -21.20
N GLU A 5 27.27 9.08 -21.48
CA GLU A 5 27.96 9.95 -20.53
C GLU A 5 27.20 10.00 -19.19
N PRO A 6 27.91 10.11 -18.05
CA PRO A 6 27.30 10.32 -16.75
C PRO A 6 26.42 11.58 -16.77
N ALA A 7 25.24 11.49 -16.18
CA ALA A 7 24.31 12.60 -16.04
C ALA A 7 23.56 12.50 -14.70
N PRO A 8 23.04 13.62 -14.16
CA PRO A 8 22.24 13.59 -12.95
C PRO A 8 21.05 12.64 -13.08
N LEU A 9 20.78 11.87 -12.02
CA LEU A 9 19.58 11.06 -11.91
C LEU A 9 18.44 11.94 -11.40
N VAL A 10 17.42 12.14 -12.23
CA VAL A 10 16.18 12.81 -11.86
C VAL A 10 15.06 11.78 -11.63
N CYS A 11 14.16 12.10 -10.72
CA CYS A 11 13.11 11.18 -10.25
C CYS A 11 11.78 11.93 -10.08
N ARG A 12 10.70 11.33 -10.57
CA ARG A 12 9.31 11.83 -10.38
C ARG A 12 8.34 10.67 -10.21
N SER A 13 7.21 10.92 -9.59
CA SER A 13 6.11 9.96 -9.49
C SER A 13 4.83 10.53 -10.06
N ARG A 14 3.99 9.67 -10.64
CA ARG A 14 2.62 9.99 -11.05
C ARG A 14 1.69 8.86 -10.59
N GLY A 15 0.92 9.09 -9.53
CA GLY A 15 0.14 8.06 -8.86
C GLY A 15 1.02 6.93 -8.31
N LYS A 16 0.92 5.72 -8.88
CA LYS A 16 1.72 4.54 -8.48
C LYS A 16 2.91 4.25 -9.39
N LEU A 17 3.19 5.16 -10.33
CA LEU A 17 4.26 5.02 -11.30
C LEU A 17 5.45 5.85 -10.84
N LEU A 18 6.65 5.31 -11.02
CA LEU A 18 7.91 6.04 -10.78
C LEU A 18 8.63 6.22 -12.10
N LEU A 19 9.07 7.42 -12.36
CA LEU A 19 9.94 7.81 -13.44
C LEU A 19 11.35 8.05 -12.88
N LEU A 20 12.34 7.35 -13.42
CA LEU A 20 13.76 7.58 -13.18
C LEU A 20 14.40 7.93 -14.51
N ALA A 21 15.08 9.06 -14.62
CA ALA A 21 15.74 9.46 -15.85
C ALA A 21 17.16 9.94 -15.61
N ALA A 22 18.06 9.59 -16.52
CA ALA A 22 19.46 9.99 -16.49
C ALA A 22 20.01 9.98 -17.92
N GLY A 23 20.69 11.06 -18.30
CA GLY A 23 21.24 11.21 -19.64
C GLY A 23 20.11 11.15 -20.68
N PRO A 24 20.29 10.46 -21.82
CA PRO A 24 19.26 10.38 -22.85
C PRO A 24 18.10 9.43 -22.51
N HIS A 25 18.17 8.69 -21.40
CA HIS A 25 17.24 7.61 -21.07
C HIS A 25 16.34 7.94 -19.87
N ALA A 26 15.06 7.59 -20.00
CA ALA A 26 14.06 7.64 -18.95
C ALA A 26 13.41 6.27 -18.82
N LEU A 27 13.21 5.81 -17.58
CA LEU A 27 12.60 4.54 -17.23
C LEU A 27 11.36 4.81 -16.37
N VAL A 28 10.20 4.36 -16.86
CA VAL A 28 8.94 4.40 -16.12
C VAL A 28 8.64 3.01 -15.59
N ILE A 29 8.30 2.95 -14.30
CA ILE A 29 8.21 1.72 -13.51
C ILE A 29 6.80 1.61 -12.95
N CYS A 30 6.13 0.51 -13.30
CA CYS A 30 4.89 0.08 -12.66
C CYS A 30 5.23 -1.07 -11.69
N PHE A 31 5.17 -0.81 -10.38
CA PHE A 31 5.63 -1.73 -9.33
C PHE A 31 4.79 -3.00 -9.14
N ALA A 32 3.58 -3.04 -9.68
CA ALA A 32 2.66 -4.15 -9.45
C ALA A 32 2.52 -4.50 -7.94
N LEU A 33 2.78 -5.75 -7.54
CA LEU A 33 2.52 -6.25 -6.17
C LEU A 33 3.78 -6.35 -5.29
N GLU A 34 4.88 -6.88 -5.81
CA GLU A 34 6.06 -7.30 -5.02
C GLU A 34 7.37 -6.69 -5.56
N THR A 35 7.28 -5.55 -6.25
CA THR A 35 8.47 -4.82 -6.70
C THR A 35 9.02 -3.93 -5.61
N SER A 36 10.33 -3.99 -5.38
CA SER A 36 11.04 -3.21 -4.36
C SER A 36 12.26 -2.51 -4.95
N ILE A 37 12.57 -1.32 -4.42
CA ILE A 37 13.83 -0.64 -4.67
C ILE A 37 14.77 -0.92 -3.51
N ILE A 38 15.99 -1.37 -3.80
CA ILE A 38 17.01 -1.66 -2.80
C ILE A 38 18.30 -0.93 -3.17
N GLY A 39 18.81 -0.13 -2.25
CA GLY A 39 20.11 0.53 -2.37
C GLY A 39 21.21 -0.30 -1.72
N MET A 40 22.37 -0.42 -2.36
CA MET A 40 23.51 -1.14 -1.84
C MET A 40 24.85 -0.62 -2.38
N MET A 41 25.95 -0.94 -1.69
CA MET A 41 27.30 -0.70 -2.19
C MET A 41 27.55 -1.46 -3.49
N LEU A 42 28.34 -0.87 -4.40
CA LEU A 42 28.68 -1.45 -5.70
C LEU A 42 29.33 -2.84 -5.59
N GLU A 43 30.14 -3.06 -4.56
CA GLU A 43 30.77 -4.36 -4.31
C GLU A 43 29.74 -5.47 -4.05
N ASN A 44 28.73 -5.19 -3.22
CA ASN A 44 27.65 -6.12 -2.93
C ASN A 44 26.86 -6.45 -4.21
N TYR A 45 26.52 -5.42 -4.99
CA TYR A 45 25.85 -5.61 -6.27
C TYR A 45 26.65 -6.50 -7.23
N ARG A 46 27.94 -6.20 -7.43
CA ARG A 46 28.83 -6.98 -8.32
C ARG A 46 28.90 -8.45 -7.93
N ARG A 47 28.97 -8.74 -6.62
CA ARG A 47 28.97 -10.12 -6.09
C ARG A 47 27.64 -10.83 -6.29
N ILE A 48 26.51 -10.12 -6.23
CA ILE A 48 25.19 -10.71 -6.48
C ILE A 48 25.06 -11.07 -7.97
N VAL A 49 25.33 -10.12 -8.86
CA VAL A 49 25.14 -10.34 -10.30
C VAL A 49 26.15 -11.30 -10.94
N SER A 50 27.28 -11.58 -10.27
CA SER A 50 28.22 -12.61 -10.69
C SER A 50 27.73 -14.05 -10.44
N ASN A 51 26.66 -14.23 -9.64
CA ASN A 51 26.11 -15.52 -9.27
C ASN A 51 24.67 -15.69 -9.80
N ASP A 52 24.54 -15.68 -11.13
CA ASP A 52 23.29 -15.93 -11.86
C ASP A 52 22.92 -17.43 -11.83
N ILE A 53 21.64 -17.71 -11.62
CA ILE A 53 21.05 -19.04 -11.63
C ILE A 53 19.69 -19.01 -12.35
N PRO A 54 19.24 -20.15 -12.91
CA PRO A 54 17.88 -20.26 -13.42
C PRO A 54 16.84 -19.91 -12.35
N GLY A 55 15.73 -19.28 -12.77
CA GLY A 55 14.63 -18.95 -11.89
C GLY A 55 13.87 -20.17 -11.35
N PRO A 56 12.99 -19.99 -10.35
CA PRO A 56 12.32 -21.09 -9.65
C PRO A 56 11.14 -21.71 -10.43
N ASN A 57 11.06 -21.52 -11.75
CA ASN A 57 9.96 -22.05 -12.57
C ASN A 57 10.14 -23.56 -12.77
N LEU A 58 9.03 -24.30 -12.77
CA LEU A 58 9.05 -25.75 -13.06
C LEU A 58 9.36 -26.03 -14.53
N ASP A 59 9.01 -25.10 -15.42
CA ASP A 59 9.36 -25.12 -16.84
C ASP A 59 10.80 -24.62 -16.99
N GLU A 60 11.71 -25.50 -17.42
CA GLU A 60 13.13 -25.19 -17.56
C GLU A 60 13.41 -24.07 -18.58
N SER A 61 12.62 -23.97 -19.65
CA SER A 61 12.78 -22.89 -20.64
C SER A 61 12.46 -21.55 -19.99
N LYS A 62 11.31 -21.47 -19.31
CA LYS A 62 10.91 -20.25 -18.59
C LYS A 62 11.85 -19.95 -17.41
N ALA A 63 12.41 -20.97 -16.76
CA ALA A 63 13.38 -20.81 -15.69
C ALA A 63 14.68 -20.16 -16.20
N LYS A 64 15.15 -20.58 -17.38
CA LYS A 64 16.34 -19.99 -18.02
C LYS A 64 16.14 -18.52 -18.40
N ASP A 65 14.93 -18.17 -18.84
CA ASP A 65 14.60 -16.77 -19.20
C ASP A 65 14.49 -15.86 -17.95
N LEU A 66 14.19 -16.45 -16.79
CA LEU A 66 14.06 -15.73 -15.51
C LEU A 66 15.40 -15.63 -14.78
N ARG A 67 16.27 -14.71 -15.23
CA ARG A 67 17.54 -14.41 -14.56
C ARG A 67 17.31 -14.10 -13.08
N THR A 68 17.89 -14.93 -12.22
CA THR A 68 17.72 -14.89 -10.78
C THR A 68 19.11 -14.97 -10.14
N PHE A 69 19.38 -14.13 -9.16
CA PHE A 69 20.71 -14.01 -8.57
C PHE A 69 20.72 -14.55 -7.15
N MET A 70 21.83 -15.18 -6.80
CA MET A 70 22.08 -15.66 -5.44
C MET A 70 22.44 -14.49 -4.52
N ILE A 71 21.80 -14.41 -3.37
CA ILE A 71 22.19 -13.49 -2.30
C ILE A 71 23.34 -14.14 -1.53
N PRO A 72 24.52 -13.50 -1.42
CA PRO A 72 25.63 -14.02 -0.63
C PRO A 72 25.27 -14.28 0.83
N ASP A 73 25.83 -15.34 1.41
CA ASP A 73 25.51 -15.77 2.79
C ASP A 73 25.75 -14.68 3.85
N TYR A 74 26.78 -13.83 3.67
CA TYR A 74 27.04 -12.72 4.59
C TYR A 74 25.98 -11.60 4.56
N LEU A 75 25.13 -11.59 3.53
CA LEU A 75 23.96 -10.71 3.43
C LEU A 75 22.65 -11.42 3.85
N VAL A 76 22.73 -12.66 4.32
CA VAL A 76 21.59 -13.37 4.92
C VAL A 76 21.60 -13.13 6.43
N VAL A 77 20.53 -12.56 6.96
CA VAL A 77 20.41 -12.26 8.39
C VAL A 77 20.36 -13.56 9.20
N GLU A 78 21.20 -13.64 10.23
CA GLU A 78 21.26 -14.79 11.13
C GLU A 78 19.90 -15.03 11.82
N HIS A 79 19.55 -16.31 12.02
CA HIS A 79 18.25 -16.74 12.56
C HIS A 79 17.02 -16.24 11.77
N SER A 80 17.18 -15.70 10.56
CA SER A 80 16.05 -15.46 9.65
C SER A 80 15.45 -16.77 9.15
N ALA A 81 14.25 -16.71 8.56
CA ALA A 81 13.41 -17.88 8.23
C ALA A 81 14.25 -19.10 7.79
N LYS A 82 14.13 -20.23 8.51
CA LYS A 82 15.02 -21.42 8.41
C LYS A 82 15.53 -21.69 6.98
N LYS A 83 16.81 -22.06 6.87
CA LYS A 83 17.50 -22.69 5.72
C LYS A 83 16.78 -23.98 5.24
N ARG A 84 15.49 -23.91 4.89
CA ARG A 84 14.77 -25.01 4.26
C ARG A 84 15.25 -25.07 2.82
N SER A 85 16.33 -25.82 2.62
CA SER A 85 16.80 -26.44 1.37
C SER A 85 17.04 -25.56 0.13
N ARG A 86 16.83 -24.25 0.17
CA ARG A 86 17.03 -23.37 -0.99
C ARG A 86 17.81 -22.11 -0.63
N PRO A 87 18.78 -21.73 -1.48
CA PRO A 87 19.49 -20.48 -1.29
C PRO A 87 18.56 -19.27 -1.38
N ARG A 88 18.99 -18.16 -0.77
CA ARG A 88 18.29 -16.88 -0.90
C ARG A 88 18.57 -16.29 -2.27
N THR A 89 17.53 -15.82 -2.92
CA THR A 89 17.63 -15.31 -4.28
C THR A 89 16.91 -13.98 -4.45
N ILE A 90 17.31 -13.24 -5.47
CA ILE A 90 16.73 -11.97 -5.86
C ILE A 90 16.62 -11.90 -7.39
N LYS A 91 15.54 -11.31 -7.89
CA LYS A 91 15.37 -11.03 -9.32
C LYS A 91 15.57 -9.54 -9.52
N ILE A 92 16.69 -9.16 -10.13
CA ILE A 92 17.01 -7.76 -10.45
C ILE A 92 16.57 -7.51 -11.89
N VAL A 93 15.57 -6.65 -12.09
CA VAL A 93 15.04 -6.32 -13.43
C VAL A 93 15.67 -5.08 -14.04
N ALA A 94 16.21 -4.19 -13.20
CA ALA A 94 16.95 -3.01 -13.61
C ALA A 94 17.85 -2.55 -12.45
N ALA A 95 18.93 -1.84 -12.79
CA ALA A 95 19.84 -1.25 -11.81
C ALA A 95 20.39 0.09 -12.31
N PHE A 96 20.52 1.04 -11.38
CA PHE A 96 21.16 2.34 -11.59
C PHE A 96 22.49 2.32 -10.83
N VAL A 97 23.58 2.32 -11.59
CA VAL A 97 24.93 2.07 -11.08
C VAL A 97 25.72 3.37 -11.10
N THR A 98 26.19 3.79 -9.93
CA THR A 98 27.17 4.87 -9.75
C THR A 98 28.54 4.28 -9.39
N ASP A 99 29.53 5.14 -9.13
CA ASP A 99 30.90 4.71 -8.82
C ASP A 99 31.01 3.87 -7.54
N ASN A 100 30.14 4.11 -6.57
CA ASN A 100 30.18 3.48 -5.24
C ASN A 100 28.84 2.91 -4.78
N TRP A 101 27.72 3.35 -5.36
CA TRP A 101 26.36 2.95 -4.95
C TRP A 101 25.52 2.43 -6.10
N VAL A 102 24.62 1.49 -5.81
CA VAL A 102 23.68 0.91 -6.78
C VAL A 102 22.28 0.90 -6.21
N TRP A 103 21.31 1.37 -7.00
CA TRP A 103 19.89 1.17 -6.75
C TRP A 103 19.36 0.08 -7.67
N THR A 104 18.87 -1.02 -7.11
CA THR A 104 18.26 -2.11 -7.89
C THR A 104 16.74 -2.06 -7.80
N ILE A 105 16.09 -2.37 -8.91
CA ILE A 105 14.66 -2.66 -8.98
C ILE A 105 14.52 -4.18 -8.99
N ASN A 106 13.80 -4.70 -8.00
CA ASN A 106 13.71 -6.13 -7.75
C ASN A 106 12.26 -6.56 -7.74
N ASP A 107 11.90 -7.64 -8.42
CA ASP A 107 10.52 -8.12 -8.45
C ASP A 107 10.44 -9.64 -8.34
N TRP A 108 9.83 -10.09 -7.23
CA TRP A 108 9.64 -11.51 -7.00
C TRP A 108 8.59 -12.13 -7.95
N THR A 109 7.52 -11.38 -8.23
CA THR A 109 6.31 -11.85 -8.92
C THR A 109 6.38 -11.81 -10.43
N THR A 110 7.40 -11.17 -11.00
CA THR A 110 7.56 -10.97 -12.46
C THR A 110 6.39 -10.22 -13.09
N LEU A 111 5.74 -9.36 -12.30
CA LEU A 111 4.63 -8.49 -12.70
C LEU A 111 5.04 -7.02 -12.88
N VAL A 112 6.27 -6.68 -12.49
CA VAL A 112 6.85 -5.36 -12.77
C VAL A 112 6.80 -5.09 -14.26
N ARG A 113 6.40 -3.87 -14.63
CA ARG A 113 6.46 -3.43 -16.01
C ARG A 113 7.34 -2.21 -16.09
N LEU A 114 8.25 -2.25 -17.05
CA LEU A 114 9.28 -1.26 -17.30
C LEU A 114 9.07 -0.72 -18.71
N TYR A 115 9.09 0.60 -18.86
CA TYR A 115 9.06 1.22 -20.18
C TYR A 115 10.17 2.27 -20.30
N VAL A 116 10.97 2.16 -21.35
CA VAL A 116 12.15 3.00 -21.56
C VAL A 116 11.88 4.00 -22.69
N PHE A 117 12.08 5.27 -22.40
CA PHE A 117 12.11 6.35 -23.38
C PHE A 117 13.54 6.79 -23.60
N SER A 118 13.93 6.95 -24.86
CA SER A 118 15.25 7.46 -25.24
C SER A 118 15.07 8.64 -26.18
N LYS A 119 15.92 9.65 -26.04
CA LYS A 119 15.94 10.84 -26.90
C LYS A 119 17.36 11.36 -27.05
N ASP A 120 17.55 12.29 -27.98
CA ASP A 120 18.88 12.84 -28.30
C ASP A 120 19.36 13.93 -27.33
N ILE A 121 18.51 14.33 -26.36
CA ILE A 121 18.85 15.32 -25.33
C ILE A 121 18.80 14.69 -23.93
N THR A 122 19.54 15.26 -22.98
CA THR A 122 19.53 14.78 -21.60
C THR A 122 18.18 15.08 -20.92
N TRP A 123 17.65 14.12 -20.18
CA TRP A 123 16.53 14.33 -19.27
C TRP A 123 16.96 15.19 -18.08
N ASN A 124 16.09 16.13 -17.70
CA ASN A 124 16.24 16.98 -16.53
C ASN A 124 14.85 17.24 -15.94
N ASP A 125 14.81 17.92 -14.79
CA ASP A 125 13.57 18.21 -14.06
C ASP A 125 12.55 19.02 -14.88
N ASP A 126 13.02 19.95 -15.71
CA ASP A 126 12.15 20.78 -16.56
C ASP A 126 11.43 19.97 -17.64
N LEU A 127 12.02 18.85 -18.08
CA LEU A 127 11.47 17.97 -19.11
C LEU A 127 10.53 16.90 -18.56
N ILE A 128 10.52 16.70 -17.24
CA ILE A 128 9.71 15.69 -16.55
C ILE A 128 8.73 16.32 -15.55
N SER A 129 8.32 17.56 -15.80
CA SER A 129 7.35 18.28 -14.98
C SER A 129 5.95 18.28 -15.62
N PRO A 130 4.87 18.34 -14.82
CA PRO A 130 3.51 18.48 -15.34
C PRO A 130 3.37 19.64 -16.34
N GLY A 131 2.54 19.44 -17.36
CA GLY A 131 2.29 20.43 -18.42
C GLY A 131 3.34 20.49 -19.53
N THR A 132 4.45 19.75 -19.41
CA THR A 132 5.42 19.62 -20.50
C THR A 132 4.90 18.66 -21.58
N GLN A 133 5.37 18.82 -22.81
CA GLN A 133 4.99 17.93 -23.92
C GLN A 133 5.32 16.45 -23.65
N TYR A 134 6.26 16.14 -22.75
CA TYR A 134 6.65 14.76 -22.45
C TYR A 134 5.85 14.14 -21.32
N TRP A 135 5.32 14.95 -20.39
CA TRP A 135 4.76 14.45 -19.14
C TRP A 135 3.69 13.39 -19.35
N ASP A 136 2.67 13.66 -20.16
CA ASP A 136 1.61 12.68 -20.40
C ASP A 136 2.10 11.45 -21.16
N HIS A 137 2.92 11.65 -22.18
CA HIS A 137 3.50 10.56 -22.96
C HIS A 137 4.38 9.63 -22.14
N LEU A 138 5.07 10.13 -21.11
CA LEU A 138 5.88 9.29 -20.23
C LEU A 138 5.03 8.23 -19.50
N PHE A 139 3.75 8.49 -19.22
CA PHE A 139 2.91 7.60 -18.42
C PHE A 139 1.80 6.89 -19.21
N ASP A 140 1.61 7.21 -20.50
CA ASP A 140 0.50 6.72 -21.35
C ASP A 140 0.44 5.19 -21.51
N ARG A 141 1.59 4.51 -21.38
CA ARG A 141 1.71 3.05 -21.51
C ARG A 141 1.10 2.28 -20.36
N PHE A 142 0.86 2.95 -19.24
CA PHE A 142 0.29 2.34 -18.05
C PHE A 142 -1.11 2.91 -17.82
N ASN A 143 -1.98 2.12 -17.19
CA ASN A 143 -3.26 2.61 -16.70
C ASN A 143 -3.02 3.54 -15.49
N GLY A 144 -2.55 4.75 -15.80
CA GLY A 144 -2.37 5.86 -14.88
C GLY A 144 -3.42 6.93 -15.15
N GLY A 145 -3.47 7.90 -14.26
CA GLY A 145 -4.18 9.15 -14.49
C GLY A 145 -3.42 10.29 -13.80
N PRO A 146 -3.98 11.51 -13.83
CA PRO A 146 -3.38 12.68 -13.21
C PRO A 146 -3.07 12.42 -11.74
N ASP A 147 -1.91 12.89 -11.30
CA ASP A 147 -1.52 12.80 -9.90
C ASP A 147 -2.33 13.78 -9.04
N TRP A 148 -2.95 13.29 -7.96
CA TRP A 148 -3.77 14.11 -7.06
C TRP A 148 -3.01 15.21 -6.30
N ILE A 149 -1.67 15.19 -6.34
CA ILE A 149 -0.80 16.17 -5.68
C ILE A 149 -0.23 17.13 -6.72
N LEU A 150 0.37 16.62 -7.79
CA LEU A 150 1.03 17.45 -8.81
C LEU A 150 0.08 18.01 -9.87
N GLU A 151 -1.05 17.36 -10.10
CA GLU A 151 -2.00 17.66 -11.18
C GLU A 151 -3.43 17.73 -10.64
N LYS A 152 -3.60 18.27 -9.42
CA LYS A 152 -4.86 18.28 -8.67
C LYS A 152 -6.05 18.75 -9.52
N ASP A 153 -5.92 19.85 -10.24
CA ASP A 153 -7.03 20.41 -11.03
C ASP A 153 -7.47 19.46 -12.16
N LEU A 154 -6.51 18.77 -12.79
CA LEU A 154 -6.81 17.76 -13.81
C LEU A 154 -7.42 16.50 -13.19
N ALA A 155 -6.92 16.07 -12.02
CA ALA A 155 -7.49 14.95 -11.28
C ALA A 155 -8.95 15.24 -10.84
N THR A 156 -9.20 16.44 -10.31
CA THR A 156 -10.55 16.93 -9.95
C THR A 156 -11.45 16.96 -11.18
N LYS A 157 -10.98 17.51 -12.31
CA LYS A 157 -11.76 17.51 -13.54
C LYS A 157 -12.17 16.09 -13.95
N LEU A 158 -11.23 15.15 -13.97
CA LEU A 158 -11.54 13.75 -14.31
C LEU A 158 -12.46 13.07 -13.28
N LEU A 159 -12.42 13.48 -12.01
CA LEU A 159 -13.37 13.01 -11.00
C LEU A 159 -14.80 13.52 -11.30
N HIS A 160 -14.96 14.77 -11.75
CA HIS A 160 -16.25 15.28 -12.21
C HIS A 160 -16.71 14.60 -13.51
N ASP A 161 -15.80 14.32 -14.45
CA ASP A 161 -16.12 13.55 -15.65
C ASP A 161 -16.55 12.12 -15.29
N TRP A 162 -15.90 11.49 -14.31
CA TRP A 162 -16.34 10.23 -13.72
C TRP A 162 -17.72 10.34 -13.07
N ARG A 163 -17.98 11.40 -12.31
CA ARG A 163 -19.31 11.66 -11.73
C ARG A 163 -20.38 11.73 -12.81
N ALA A 164 -20.15 12.50 -13.87
CA ALA A 164 -21.06 12.63 -15.00
C ALA A 164 -21.26 11.28 -15.71
N PHE A 165 -20.17 10.54 -15.97
CA PHE A 165 -20.23 9.20 -16.55
C PHE A 165 -21.04 8.21 -15.68
N ILE A 166 -20.89 8.28 -14.36
CA ILE A 166 -21.70 7.48 -13.45
C ILE A 166 -23.17 7.91 -13.52
N LEU A 167 -23.48 9.20 -13.60
CA LEU A 167 -24.87 9.67 -13.66
C LEU A 167 -25.54 9.45 -15.03
N GLU A 168 -24.79 9.15 -16.10
CA GLU A 168 -25.34 8.87 -17.43
C GLU A 168 -26.18 7.57 -17.48
N ASP A 169 -27.41 7.69 -18.01
CA ASP A 169 -28.43 6.64 -18.13
C ASP A 169 -28.05 5.49 -19.09
N LYS A 170 -26.99 5.66 -19.91
CA LYS A 170 -26.55 4.69 -20.94
C LYS A 170 -25.37 3.80 -20.53
N ARG A 171 -25.03 3.74 -19.24
CA ARG A 171 -23.88 2.98 -18.70
C ARG A 171 -23.71 1.54 -19.22
N PRO A 172 -24.77 0.73 -19.46
CA PRO A 172 -24.62 -0.64 -19.93
C PRO A 172 -23.87 -0.78 -21.26
N GLN A 173 -23.91 0.23 -22.15
CA GLN A 173 -23.34 0.16 -23.49
C GLN A 173 -21.83 0.51 -23.53
N ARG A 174 -21.35 1.40 -22.66
CA ARG A 174 -19.94 1.85 -22.66
C ARG A 174 -19.02 0.91 -21.87
N ILE A 175 -19.55 0.12 -20.94
CA ILE A 175 -18.74 -0.79 -20.11
C ILE A 175 -18.14 -1.94 -20.94
N THR A 176 -18.84 -2.39 -21.98
CA THR A 176 -18.32 -3.34 -22.98
C THR A 176 -17.07 -2.84 -23.71
N GLU A 177 -16.87 -1.52 -23.82
CA GLU A 177 -15.69 -0.93 -24.46
C GLU A 177 -14.46 -0.92 -23.53
N TYR A 178 -14.68 -0.75 -22.21
CA TYR A 178 -13.59 -0.71 -21.22
C TYR A 178 -13.28 -2.10 -20.60
N PHE A 179 -14.22 -3.05 -20.64
CA PHE A 179 -14.07 -4.40 -20.07
C PHE A 179 -14.71 -5.49 -20.97
N PRO A 180 -14.01 -5.95 -22.03
CA PRO A 180 -14.57 -6.87 -23.03
C PRO A 180 -14.97 -8.27 -22.51
N LEU A 181 -14.48 -8.66 -21.33
CA LEU A 181 -14.71 -9.99 -20.72
C LEU A 181 -16.05 -10.12 -19.99
N ALA A 182 -16.86 -9.06 -19.89
CA ALA A 182 -18.12 -9.04 -19.13
C ALA A 182 -19.38 -9.37 -19.96
N ALA A 183 -19.21 -9.87 -21.19
CA ALA A 183 -20.29 -10.02 -22.19
C ALA A 183 -21.24 -11.23 -21.97
N SER A 184 -21.41 -11.75 -20.75
CA SER A 184 -22.48 -12.68 -20.42
C SER A 184 -23.64 -11.94 -19.77
N GLY A 185 -24.86 -12.13 -20.31
CA GLY A 185 -26.04 -11.28 -20.08
C GLY A 185 -26.55 -11.14 -18.64
N GLU A 186 -26.04 -11.91 -17.68
CA GLU A 186 -26.34 -11.73 -16.25
C GLU A 186 -25.56 -10.57 -15.61
N HIS A 187 -24.46 -10.11 -16.21
CA HIS A 187 -23.59 -9.05 -15.65
C HIS A 187 -24.10 -7.61 -15.85
N MET A 188 -25.14 -7.35 -16.66
CA MET A 188 -25.53 -5.97 -17.00
C MET A 188 -26.17 -5.17 -15.85
N LEU A 189 -26.86 -5.81 -14.90
CA LEU A 189 -27.41 -5.14 -13.70
C LEU A 189 -26.32 -4.82 -12.65
N TYR A 190 -25.20 -5.55 -12.65
CA TYR A 190 -24.09 -5.38 -11.69
C TYR A 190 -23.35 -4.05 -11.84
N HIS A 191 -23.55 -3.34 -12.96
CA HIS A 191 -22.78 -2.17 -13.30
C HIS A 191 -23.44 -0.83 -12.92
N VAL A 192 -24.76 -0.81 -12.71
CA VAL A 192 -25.48 0.40 -12.29
C VAL A 192 -25.15 0.74 -10.82
N HIS A 193 -24.81 -0.25 -10.00
CA HIS A 193 -24.51 -0.09 -8.58
C HIS A 193 -23.15 -0.68 -8.18
N ARG A 194 -22.10 -0.41 -8.96
CA ARG A 194 -20.76 -0.85 -8.58
C ARG A 194 -20.36 -0.26 -7.21
N PRO A 195 -19.84 -1.07 -6.28
CA PRO A 195 -19.36 -0.58 -4.99
C PRO A 195 -18.26 0.46 -5.15
N LEU A 196 -18.34 1.49 -4.33
CA LEU A 196 -17.38 2.59 -4.29
C LEU A 196 -15.93 2.09 -4.14
N VAL A 197 -15.69 1.11 -3.25
CA VAL A 197 -14.36 0.53 -3.04
C VAL A 197 -13.80 -0.12 -4.31
N GLN A 198 -14.66 -0.63 -5.19
CA GLN A 198 -14.26 -1.24 -6.45
C GLN A 198 -13.98 -0.19 -7.53
N GLU A 199 -14.78 0.89 -7.60
CA GLU A 199 -14.52 2.04 -8.48
C GLU A 199 -13.15 2.67 -8.18
N LEU A 200 -12.86 2.94 -6.90
CA LEU A 200 -11.56 3.47 -6.46
C LEU A 200 -10.38 2.59 -6.89
N GLN A 201 -10.54 1.26 -6.84
CA GLN A 201 -9.48 0.32 -7.21
C GLN A 201 -9.34 0.13 -8.72
N ALA A 202 -10.45 0.18 -9.46
CA ALA A 202 -10.47 0.03 -10.89
C ALA A 202 -9.85 1.25 -11.60
N ASN A 203 -9.88 2.41 -10.94
CA ASN A 203 -9.35 3.66 -11.48
C ASN A 203 -9.96 3.99 -12.85
N ILE A 204 -11.29 3.87 -12.96
CA ILE A 204 -12.01 4.20 -14.19
C ILE A 204 -11.77 5.67 -14.54
N LEU A 205 -11.51 5.94 -15.83
CA LEU A 205 -11.13 7.26 -16.35
C LEU A 205 -9.85 7.86 -15.72
N GLY A 206 -9.07 7.08 -14.96
CA GLY A 206 -7.82 7.54 -14.36
C GLY A 206 -7.96 8.47 -13.15
N CYS A 207 -9.18 8.79 -12.69
CA CYS A 207 -9.40 9.78 -11.65
C CYS A 207 -9.02 9.35 -10.22
N PHE A 208 -8.67 8.08 -9.99
CA PHE A 208 -8.26 7.53 -8.69
C PHE A 208 -6.80 7.05 -8.70
N ALA A 209 -5.95 7.68 -9.52
CA ALA A 209 -4.52 7.37 -9.58
C ALA A 209 -3.88 7.44 -8.18
N GLY A 210 -3.07 6.42 -7.84
CA GLY A 210 -2.49 6.28 -6.48
C GLY A 210 -3.33 5.42 -5.52
N VAL A 211 -4.63 5.24 -5.75
CA VAL A 211 -5.50 4.46 -4.86
C VAL A 211 -5.48 2.97 -5.21
N GLY A 212 -5.21 2.12 -4.22
CA GLY A 212 -5.14 0.66 -4.31
C GLY A 212 -6.02 0.01 -3.26
N ARG A 213 -5.90 -1.32 -3.06
CA ARG A 213 -6.83 -2.06 -2.19
C ARG A 213 -6.80 -1.56 -0.74
N SER A 214 -5.61 -1.43 -0.15
CA SER A 214 -5.48 -0.94 1.23
C SER A 214 -5.92 0.51 1.35
N THR A 215 -5.39 1.38 0.48
CA THR A 215 -5.67 2.82 0.52
C THR A 215 -7.12 3.15 0.22
N ALA A 216 -7.83 2.37 -0.61
CA ALA A 216 -9.27 2.56 -0.82
C ALA A 216 -10.07 2.31 0.47
N ASN A 217 -9.80 1.20 1.18
CA ASN A 217 -10.50 0.89 2.43
C ASN A 217 -10.19 1.92 3.52
N ASP A 218 -8.92 2.29 3.67
CA ASP A 218 -8.50 3.27 4.68
C ASP A 218 -9.01 4.69 4.36
N LEU A 219 -9.06 5.08 3.08
CA LEU A 219 -9.68 6.34 2.63
C LEU A 219 -11.17 6.37 3.02
N LEU A 220 -11.94 5.36 2.64
CA LEU A 220 -13.38 5.31 2.92
C LEU A 220 -13.67 5.29 4.43
N TYR A 221 -12.80 4.64 5.22
CA TYR A 221 -12.84 4.72 6.66
C TYR A 221 -12.68 6.16 7.18
N LEU A 222 -11.70 6.92 6.68
CA LEU A 222 -11.49 8.30 7.11
C LEU A 222 -12.63 9.25 6.68
N LEU A 223 -13.30 8.92 5.58
CA LEU A 223 -14.41 9.72 5.05
C LEU A 223 -15.78 9.32 5.63
N CYS A 224 -15.84 8.28 6.48
CA CYS A 224 -17.09 7.71 6.97
C CYS A 224 -18.03 7.32 5.81
N LEU A 225 -17.47 6.70 4.77
CA LEU A 225 -18.21 6.22 3.60
C LEU A 225 -18.22 4.69 3.61
N PHE A 226 -19.37 4.09 3.33
CA PHE A 226 -19.47 2.64 3.26
C PHE A 226 -18.75 2.09 2.02
N PRO A 227 -17.83 1.11 2.15
CA PRO A 227 -17.13 0.55 0.99
C PRO A 227 -18.05 -0.07 -0.06
N GLY A 228 -19.14 -0.66 0.41
CA GLY A 228 -20.21 -1.20 -0.43
C GLY A 228 -21.23 -0.16 -0.87
N PHE A 229 -21.00 1.16 -0.69
CA PHE A 229 -21.95 2.18 -1.12
C PHE A 229 -22.02 2.23 -2.64
N SER A 230 -23.22 2.43 -3.20
CA SER A 230 -23.39 2.54 -4.64
C SER A 230 -22.71 3.82 -5.14
N SER A 231 -21.83 3.69 -6.14
CA SER A 231 -21.15 4.85 -6.71
C SER A 231 -22.13 5.81 -7.38
N PHE A 232 -23.25 5.30 -7.92
CA PHE A 232 -24.35 6.12 -8.42
C PHE A 232 -24.95 6.99 -7.32
N LEU A 233 -25.29 6.40 -6.18
CA LEU A 233 -25.87 7.14 -5.05
C LEU A 233 -24.89 8.18 -4.49
N LEU A 234 -23.59 7.85 -4.44
CA LEU A 234 -22.57 8.83 -4.06
C LEU A 234 -22.54 10.00 -5.05
N CYS A 235 -22.55 9.72 -6.35
CA CYS A 235 -22.50 10.75 -7.39
C CYS A 235 -23.79 11.58 -7.45
N SER A 236 -24.93 11.01 -7.08
CA SER A 236 -26.23 11.71 -7.02
C SER A 236 -26.35 12.62 -5.80
N ASN A 237 -25.46 12.51 -4.82
CA ASN A 237 -25.45 13.30 -3.59
C ASN A 237 -24.24 14.25 -3.58
N ASP A 238 -24.50 15.56 -3.71
CA ASP A 238 -23.44 16.58 -3.76
C ASP A 238 -22.54 16.55 -2.52
N ASP A 239 -23.10 16.41 -1.32
CA ASP A 239 -22.33 16.43 -0.07
C ASP A 239 -21.39 15.23 0.05
N LEU A 240 -21.85 14.04 -0.35
CA LEU A 240 -21.02 12.83 -0.34
C LEU A 240 -19.94 12.87 -1.42
N PHE A 241 -20.28 13.39 -2.61
CA PHE A 241 -19.33 13.58 -3.68
C PHE A 241 -18.23 14.59 -3.30
N MET A 242 -18.61 15.76 -2.77
CA MET A 242 -17.65 16.78 -2.29
C MET A 242 -16.76 16.24 -1.18
N ARG A 243 -17.32 15.43 -0.27
CA ARG A 243 -16.54 14.74 0.77
C ARG A 243 -15.49 13.80 0.17
N LEU A 244 -15.83 13.06 -0.89
CA LEU A 244 -14.89 12.19 -1.59
C LEU A 244 -13.78 13.00 -2.26
N GLU A 245 -14.14 14.05 -3.01
CA GLU A 245 -13.22 14.92 -3.74
C GLU A 245 -12.19 15.59 -2.81
N GLU A 246 -12.65 16.22 -1.72
CA GLU A 246 -11.74 16.81 -0.75
C GLU A 246 -10.91 15.75 -0.03
N GLY A 247 -11.55 14.63 0.25
CA GLY A 247 -11.01 13.53 1.03
C GLY A 247 -9.82 12.85 0.37
N ILE A 248 -9.93 12.53 -0.93
CA ILE A 248 -8.89 11.83 -1.67
C ILE A 248 -7.59 12.64 -1.76
N HIS A 249 -7.69 13.95 -2.03
CA HIS A 249 -6.53 14.82 -2.07
C HIS A 249 -5.84 14.91 -0.70
N LYS A 250 -6.59 15.20 0.38
CA LYS A 250 -6.06 15.29 1.75
C LYS A 250 -5.37 13.98 2.17
N TYR A 251 -5.99 12.85 1.84
CA TYR A 251 -5.46 11.53 2.17
C TYR A 251 -4.17 11.22 1.42
N LEU A 252 -4.11 11.47 0.11
CA LEU A 252 -2.91 11.22 -0.70
C LEU A 252 -1.76 12.17 -0.33
N LEU A 253 -2.07 13.42 0.01
CA LEU A 253 -1.09 14.43 0.42
C LEU A 253 -0.34 14.03 1.69
N TYR A 254 -0.97 13.29 2.61
CA TYR A 254 -0.31 12.79 3.80
C TYR A 254 0.96 11.97 3.49
N PHE A 255 0.95 11.19 2.40
CA PHE A 255 2.08 10.34 2.01
C PHE A 255 3.27 11.13 1.42
N THR A 256 3.10 12.41 1.12
CA THR A 256 4.19 13.30 0.67
C THR A 256 4.79 14.10 1.83
N THR A 257 4.19 14.05 3.01
CA THR A 257 4.67 14.80 4.18
C THR A 257 6.01 14.28 4.66
N ARG A 258 6.85 15.19 5.17
CA ARG A 258 8.15 14.82 5.73
C ARG A 258 8.02 13.85 6.89
N ALA A 259 7.01 14.05 7.74
CA ALA A 259 6.70 13.16 8.85
C ALA A 259 6.47 11.72 8.38
N TYR A 260 5.62 11.51 7.36
CA TYR A 260 5.42 10.18 6.78
C TYR A 260 6.72 9.61 6.20
N LEU A 261 7.43 10.39 5.37
CA LEU A 261 8.64 9.94 4.69
C LEU A 261 9.73 9.53 5.69
N ASP A 262 10.00 10.33 6.71
CA ASP A 262 11.06 10.03 7.70
C ASP A 262 10.80 8.74 8.49
N MET A 263 9.54 8.37 8.67
CA MET A 263 9.17 7.19 9.45
C MET A 263 8.97 5.94 8.57
N ALA A 264 8.20 6.06 7.48
CA ALA A 264 7.84 4.95 6.61
C ALA A 264 8.92 4.65 5.56
N SER A 265 9.61 5.65 5.02
CA SER A 265 10.62 5.45 3.96
C SER A 265 12.05 5.29 4.48
N SER A 266 12.22 5.12 5.80
CA SER A 266 13.56 5.00 6.39
C SER A 266 14.32 3.78 5.85
N VAL A 267 15.54 4.02 5.37
CA VAL A 267 16.48 2.94 5.01
C VAL A 267 17.01 2.33 6.32
N PRO A 268 17.03 1.00 6.47
CA PRO A 268 17.68 0.39 7.62
C PRO A 268 19.12 0.89 7.76
N ASN A 269 19.52 1.31 8.96
CA ASN A 269 20.91 1.68 9.23
C ASN A 269 21.77 0.42 9.44
N SER A 270 22.05 -0.28 8.34
CA SER A 270 22.73 -1.57 8.27
C SER A 270 23.51 -1.67 6.96
N ASP A 271 24.72 -2.22 7.01
CA ASP A 271 25.51 -2.53 5.80
C ASP A 271 24.88 -3.64 4.94
N ASN A 272 23.99 -4.44 5.54
CA ASN A 272 23.20 -5.42 4.82
C ASN A 272 21.95 -4.74 4.21
N PRO A 273 21.86 -4.62 2.87
CA PRO A 273 20.75 -3.95 2.20
C PRO A 273 19.43 -4.74 2.24
N PHE A 274 19.47 -6.03 2.63
CA PHE A 274 18.29 -6.89 2.69
C PHE A 274 17.71 -7.01 4.10
N VAL A 275 18.27 -6.33 5.10
CA VAL A 275 17.75 -6.40 6.46
C VAL A 275 16.31 -5.90 6.52
N PHE A 276 15.47 -6.61 7.27
CA PHE A 276 14.09 -6.19 7.50
C PHE A 276 14.04 -4.93 8.38
N ASN A 277 13.42 -3.86 7.88
CA ASN A 277 13.20 -2.65 8.69
C ASN A 277 11.97 -2.83 9.61
N GLU A 278 12.19 -3.44 10.77
CA GLU A 278 11.12 -3.66 11.76
C GLU A 278 10.47 -2.35 12.20
N HIS A 279 11.25 -1.27 12.36
CA HIS A 279 10.72 0.02 12.82
C HIS A 279 9.79 0.65 11.77
N ALA A 280 10.25 0.77 10.53
CA ALA A 280 9.43 1.32 9.45
C ALA A 280 8.19 0.46 9.20
N ASN A 281 8.33 -0.87 9.25
CA ASN A 281 7.20 -1.79 9.15
C ASN A 281 6.17 -1.56 10.26
N THR A 282 6.60 -1.60 11.53
CA THR A 282 5.70 -1.41 12.67
C THR A 282 5.02 -0.06 12.62
N PHE A 283 5.77 0.99 12.30
CA PHE A 283 5.23 2.33 12.14
C PHE A 283 4.19 2.40 11.02
N PHE A 284 4.52 1.89 9.84
CA PHE A 284 3.63 1.91 8.69
C PHE A 284 2.33 1.16 9.00
N ILE A 285 2.43 -0.05 9.57
CA ILE A 285 1.25 -0.85 9.90
C ILE A 285 0.41 -0.20 11.02
N SER A 286 1.02 0.37 12.06
CA SER A 286 0.26 0.94 13.19
C SER A 286 -0.32 2.33 12.91
N ARG A 287 0.34 3.13 12.07
CA ARG A 287 -0.04 4.53 11.83
C ARG A 287 -0.69 4.76 10.48
N CYS A 288 -0.31 4.00 9.45
CA CYS A 288 -0.74 4.27 8.08
C CYS A 288 -1.85 3.31 7.61
N VAL A 289 -1.84 2.06 8.07
CA VAL A 289 -2.94 1.11 7.83
C VAL A 289 -4.02 1.33 8.88
N LYS A 290 -5.28 1.48 8.46
CA LYS A 290 -6.39 1.75 9.38
C LYS A 290 -7.25 0.52 9.59
N VAL A 291 -7.95 0.09 8.55
CA VAL A 291 -8.94 -1.00 8.62
C VAL A 291 -8.53 -2.20 7.77
N TYR A 292 -7.73 -1.99 6.71
CA TYR A 292 -7.40 -3.06 5.78
C TYR A 292 -6.64 -4.22 6.45
N ARG A 293 -7.26 -5.40 6.50
CA ARG A 293 -6.70 -6.63 7.11
C ARG A 293 -6.22 -6.44 8.54
N THR A 294 -7.02 -5.71 9.30
CA THR A 294 -6.83 -5.55 10.75
C THR A 294 -8.09 -6.07 11.45
N PRO A 295 -7.96 -6.72 12.62
CA PRO A 295 -9.13 -7.18 13.36
C PRO A 295 -9.83 -6.04 14.11
N GLN A 296 -9.07 -5.01 14.50
CA GLN A 296 -9.54 -3.87 15.27
C GLN A 296 -8.75 -2.62 14.90
N VAL A 297 -9.40 -1.45 15.02
CA VAL A 297 -8.78 -0.14 14.84
C VAL A 297 -9.05 0.74 16.05
N ARG A 298 -8.06 1.56 16.42
CA ARG A 298 -8.20 2.58 17.47
C ARG A 298 -8.68 3.88 16.85
N MET A 299 -9.98 4.16 16.97
CA MET A 299 -10.61 5.34 16.40
C MET A 299 -10.41 6.56 17.30
N PRO A 300 -9.98 7.72 16.75
CA PRO A 300 -10.05 9.00 17.45
C PRO A 300 -11.50 9.40 17.77
N ARG A 301 -11.71 10.09 18.90
CA ARG A 301 -13.03 10.55 19.36
C ARG A 301 -13.81 11.28 18.28
N GLU A 302 -13.20 12.24 17.60
CA GLU A 302 -13.86 13.02 16.55
C GLU A 302 -14.38 12.13 15.41
N LEU A 303 -13.56 11.19 14.95
CA LEU A 303 -13.94 10.26 13.90
C LEU A 303 -15.05 9.33 14.38
N TYR A 304 -14.91 8.73 15.56
CA TYR A 304 -15.95 7.87 16.13
C TYR A 304 -17.28 8.62 16.31
N ASN A 305 -17.25 9.84 16.84
CA ASN A 305 -18.45 10.64 17.04
C ASN A 305 -19.12 10.97 15.71
N LYS A 306 -18.35 11.26 14.66
CA LYS A 306 -18.86 11.40 13.29
C LYS A 306 -19.57 10.13 12.81
N TYR A 307 -18.97 8.97 13.04
CA TYR A 307 -19.55 7.66 12.73
C TYR A 307 -20.86 7.39 13.48
N VAL A 308 -20.91 7.69 14.78
CA VAL A 308 -22.12 7.58 15.61
C VAL A 308 -23.22 8.53 15.14
N SER A 309 -22.86 9.81 14.93
CA SER A 309 -23.83 10.81 14.48
C SER A 309 -24.39 10.51 13.09
N SER A 310 -23.70 9.72 12.28
CA SER A 310 -24.20 9.28 10.97
C SER A 310 -24.92 7.93 11.02
N GLY A 311 -25.19 7.37 12.21
CA GLY A 311 -25.86 6.07 12.38
C GLY A 311 -25.03 4.86 11.92
N LEU A 312 -23.80 5.06 11.48
CA LEU A 312 -23.01 4.02 10.79
C LEU A 312 -22.52 2.89 11.71
N LEU A 313 -22.50 3.12 13.02
CA LEU A 313 -22.11 2.10 14.02
C LEU A 313 -23.30 1.37 14.65
N ASP A 314 -24.53 1.72 14.28
CA ASP A 314 -25.74 1.04 14.74
C ASP A 314 -26.10 -0.10 13.78
N GLU A 315 -26.17 -1.33 14.29
CA GLU A 315 -26.50 -2.53 13.50
C GLU A 315 -28.00 -2.65 13.15
N TYR A 316 -28.84 -1.83 13.78
CA TYR A 316 -30.27 -1.75 13.48
C TYR A 316 -30.60 -0.69 12.44
N GLU A 317 -29.68 0.24 12.20
CA GLU A 317 -29.80 1.26 11.18
C GLU A 317 -29.56 0.69 9.78
N THR A 318 -30.29 1.26 8.81
CA THR A 318 -30.07 1.00 7.39
C THR A 318 -29.39 2.20 6.78
N ILE A 319 -28.28 1.98 6.09
CA ILE A 319 -27.61 3.03 5.34
C ILE A 319 -28.53 3.40 4.18
N ASN A 320 -29.20 4.54 4.30
CA ASN A 320 -30.09 5.06 3.26
C ASN A 320 -29.33 5.91 2.24
N ASP A 321 -30.04 6.22 1.15
CA ASP A 321 -29.51 6.92 -0.03
C ASP A 321 -29.07 8.37 0.28
N SER A 322 -29.51 8.93 1.39
CA SER A 322 -29.18 10.29 1.83
C SER A 322 -28.07 10.37 2.89
N HIS A 323 -27.58 9.25 3.43
CA HIS A 323 -26.81 9.24 4.70
C HIS A 323 -27.51 10.03 5.83
N GLY A 324 -28.83 10.15 5.74
CA GLY A 324 -29.66 10.77 6.75
C GLY A 324 -29.90 9.77 7.87
N ILE A 325 -29.67 10.17 9.10
CA ILE A 325 -30.09 9.43 10.30
C ILE A 325 -31.57 9.06 10.10
N SER A 326 -31.93 7.79 10.24
CA SER A 326 -33.35 7.47 10.42
C SER A 326 -33.77 8.12 11.74
N ASP A 327 -34.87 8.87 11.79
CA ASP A 327 -35.34 9.53 13.03
C ASP A 327 -35.68 8.51 14.16
N ILE A 328 -35.49 7.21 13.92
CA ILE A 328 -35.70 6.13 14.85
C ILE A 328 -34.39 5.88 15.60
N VAL A 329 -34.13 6.67 16.64
CA VAL A 329 -33.03 6.39 17.57
C VAL A 329 -33.27 5.04 18.23
N SER A 330 -32.50 4.03 17.83
CA SER A 330 -32.50 2.72 18.49
C SER A 330 -32.16 2.90 19.98
N PRO A 331 -32.88 2.26 20.91
CA PRO A 331 -32.53 2.28 22.33
C PRO A 331 -31.15 1.66 22.63
N ALA A 332 -30.56 0.95 21.66
CA ALA A 332 -29.22 0.38 21.71
C ALA A 332 -28.18 1.18 20.91
N ALA A 333 -28.52 2.39 20.46
CA ALA A 333 -27.64 3.22 19.65
C ALA A 333 -26.29 3.48 20.37
N PRO A 334 -25.16 3.40 19.66
CA PRO A 334 -23.86 3.71 20.24
C PRO A 334 -23.85 5.13 20.81
N GLN A 335 -23.40 5.29 22.04
CA GLN A 335 -23.24 6.62 22.64
C GLN A 335 -22.00 7.32 22.09
N LEU A 336 -22.05 8.65 22.05
CA LEU A 336 -20.89 9.49 21.78
C LEU A 336 -19.76 9.17 22.77
N LEU A 337 -18.53 9.25 22.28
CA LEU A 337 -17.35 8.98 23.08
C LEU A 337 -16.99 10.17 23.96
N ASP A 338 -16.88 9.90 25.25
CA ASP A 338 -16.22 10.74 26.24
C ASP A 338 -14.66 10.60 26.19
N PRO A 339 -14.06 9.38 26.23
CA PRO A 339 -12.61 9.24 26.14
C PRO A 339 -12.07 9.62 24.75
N GLU A 340 -10.79 9.98 24.68
CA GLU A 340 -10.15 10.48 23.46
C GLU A 340 -10.12 9.47 22.30
N ARG A 341 -10.15 8.16 22.61
CA ARG A 341 -10.03 7.08 21.60
C ARG A 341 -10.79 5.82 22.04
N LYS A 342 -11.25 5.01 21.07
CA LYS A 342 -11.90 3.71 21.31
C LYS A 342 -11.45 2.65 20.32
N TRP A 343 -11.29 1.42 20.79
CA TRP A 343 -11.08 0.26 19.93
C TRP A 343 -12.40 -0.22 19.35
N ILE A 344 -12.44 -0.38 18.03
CA ILE A 344 -13.61 -0.85 17.28
C ILE A 344 -13.23 -2.05 16.43
N ASP A 345 -14.10 -3.06 16.42
CA ASP A 345 -13.94 -4.25 15.60
C ASP A 345 -14.14 -3.91 14.12
N VAL A 346 -13.21 -4.36 13.30
CA VAL A 346 -13.31 -4.23 11.85
C VAL A 346 -14.14 -5.40 11.31
N GLN A 347 -15.09 -5.08 10.45
CA GLN A 347 -15.88 -6.00 9.67
C GLN A 347 -15.28 -6.17 8.27
N VAL A 348 -15.46 -7.35 7.70
CA VAL A 348 -15.22 -7.66 6.29
C VAL A 348 -16.57 -7.76 5.61
N TYR A 349 -16.81 -6.85 4.67
CA TYR A 349 -17.94 -6.87 3.78
C TYR A 349 -17.58 -7.64 2.52
N HIS A 350 -18.34 -8.70 2.24
CA HIS A 350 -18.18 -9.53 1.04
C HIS A 350 -19.16 -9.07 -0.03
N TYR A 351 -18.63 -8.54 -1.14
CA TYR A 351 -19.43 -8.14 -2.30
C TYR A 351 -19.14 -9.09 -3.46
N GLY A 352 -19.90 -10.18 -3.54
CA GLY A 352 -19.60 -11.27 -4.47
C GLY A 352 -18.21 -11.88 -4.28
N ALA A 353 -17.92 -12.97 -4.99
CA ALA A 353 -16.56 -13.48 -5.07
C ALA A 353 -15.81 -12.71 -6.18
N PRO A 354 -14.62 -12.11 -5.96
CA PRO A 354 -13.74 -12.20 -4.78
C PRO A 354 -13.55 -10.87 -3.99
N LEU A 355 -14.50 -9.92 -4.01
CA LEU A 355 -14.26 -8.58 -3.43
C LEU A 355 -14.49 -8.57 -1.90
N LYS A 356 -13.38 -8.43 -1.15
CA LYS A 356 -13.40 -8.16 0.29
C LYS A 356 -13.15 -6.68 0.57
N ALA A 357 -14.04 -6.05 1.34
CA ALA A 357 -13.86 -4.69 1.84
C ALA A 357 -13.82 -4.67 3.37
N PHE A 358 -12.95 -3.85 3.95
CA PHE A 358 -12.73 -3.76 5.39
C PHE A 358 -13.31 -2.43 5.91
N THR A 359 -14.15 -2.49 6.93
CA THR A 359 -14.85 -1.32 7.47
C THR A 359 -15.17 -1.46 8.95
N VAL A 360 -15.38 -0.36 9.66
CA VAL A 360 -15.93 -0.38 11.04
C VAL A 360 -17.45 -0.22 11.07
N ILE A 361 -18.07 0.01 9.91
CA ILE A 361 -19.51 0.24 9.76
C ILE A 361 -20.26 -1.05 10.07
N LYS A 362 -21.30 -0.92 10.89
CA LYS A 362 -22.20 -2.02 11.29
C LYS A 362 -23.61 -1.85 10.73
N ALA A 363 -23.97 -0.62 10.35
CA ALA A 363 -25.23 -0.33 9.70
C ALA A 363 -25.41 -1.19 8.45
N ARG A 364 -26.65 -1.66 8.23
CA ARG A 364 -26.96 -2.58 7.14
C ARG A 364 -27.04 -1.82 5.83
N PRO A 365 -26.52 -2.37 4.72
CA PRO A 365 -26.77 -1.80 3.40
C PRO A 365 -28.28 -1.82 3.10
N SER A 366 -28.77 -0.81 2.39
CA SER A 366 -30.16 -0.80 1.94
C SER A 366 -30.45 -1.96 0.98
N THR A 367 -31.59 -2.62 1.14
CA THR A 367 -32.06 -3.66 0.22
C THR A 367 -32.33 -3.11 -1.18
N SER A 368 -32.60 -1.81 -1.30
CA SER A 368 -32.80 -1.12 -2.59
C SER A 368 -31.56 -1.12 -3.49
N TRP A 369 -30.37 -1.39 -2.94
CA TRP A 369 -29.12 -1.40 -3.72
C TRP A 369 -28.98 -2.65 -4.60
N GLY A 370 -29.89 -3.62 -4.48
CA GLY A 370 -29.94 -4.80 -5.35
C GLY A 370 -28.91 -5.89 -5.02
N TYR A 371 -28.21 -5.78 -3.89
CA TYR A 371 -27.29 -6.81 -3.41
C TYR A 371 -27.27 -6.89 -1.88
N THR A 372 -27.16 -8.11 -1.36
CA THR A 372 -26.98 -8.39 0.07
C THR A 372 -25.59 -8.97 0.28
N GLY A 373 -24.62 -8.13 0.64
CA GLY A 373 -23.30 -8.61 1.05
C GLY A 373 -23.32 -9.08 2.50
N GLU A 374 -22.60 -10.16 2.80
CA GLU A 374 -22.42 -10.63 4.17
C GLU A 374 -21.34 -9.79 4.87
N MET A 375 -21.58 -9.46 6.14
CA MET A 375 -20.60 -8.83 7.02
C MET A 375 -20.14 -9.84 8.06
N GLU A 376 -18.83 -10.06 8.13
CA GLU A 376 -18.21 -10.89 9.17
C GLU A 376 -17.14 -10.10 9.91
N ARG A 377 -16.85 -10.47 11.16
CA ARG A 377 -15.74 -9.86 11.88
C ARG A 377 -14.41 -10.24 11.22
N SER A 378 -13.54 -9.27 11.01
CA SER A 378 -12.21 -9.51 10.48
C SER A 378 -11.37 -10.32 11.47
N THR A 379 -10.89 -11.47 11.00
CA THR A 379 -9.93 -12.32 11.72
C THR A 379 -8.51 -12.18 11.15
N GLU A 380 -8.38 -11.47 10.02
CA GLU A 380 -7.10 -11.21 9.37
C GLU A 380 -6.30 -10.16 10.16
N ASP A 381 -5.03 -10.46 10.45
CA ASP A 381 -4.09 -9.50 11.04
C ASP A 381 -2.84 -9.43 10.18
N ILE A 382 -2.70 -8.33 9.44
CA ILE A 382 -1.58 -8.08 8.53
C ILE A 382 -0.20 -8.20 9.23
N ARG A 383 -0.12 -7.95 10.54
CA ARG A 383 1.12 -8.12 11.32
C ARG A 383 1.58 -9.58 11.36
N LYS A 384 0.63 -10.52 11.24
CA LYS A 384 0.86 -11.97 11.22
C LYS A 384 1.04 -12.50 9.79
N LEU A 385 0.52 -11.80 8.78
CA LEU A 385 0.59 -12.16 7.36
C LEU A 385 1.93 -11.80 6.69
N SER A 386 2.96 -11.41 7.46
CA SER A 386 4.22 -10.86 6.93
C SER A 386 4.92 -11.69 5.84
N ARG A 387 4.56 -12.96 5.61
CA ARG A 387 5.14 -13.84 4.58
C ARG A 387 4.21 -14.12 3.38
N THR A 388 2.96 -13.69 3.41
CA THR A 388 1.95 -14.02 2.37
C THR A 388 1.53 -12.83 1.53
N THR A 389 1.64 -11.60 2.04
CA THR A 389 1.32 -10.38 1.28
C THR A 389 2.23 -9.21 1.61
N SER A 390 2.74 -8.53 0.57
CA SER A 390 3.39 -7.23 0.72
C SER A 390 2.39 -6.13 1.02
N LEU A 391 2.58 -5.43 2.14
CA LEU A 391 1.93 -4.16 2.43
C LEU A 391 2.93 -3.18 3.06
N GLY A 392 3.14 -2.05 2.40
CA GLY A 392 4.07 -1.02 2.86
C GLY A 392 5.53 -1.24 2.44
N PRO A 393 6.42 -0.32 2.82
CA PRO A 393 7.75 -0.17 2.22
C PRO A 393 8.79 -1.21 2.67
N SER A 394 8.49 -2.02 3.68
CA SER A 394 9.43 -2.99 4.26
C SER A 394 8.98 -4.45 4.17
N GLN A 395 7.77 -4.71 3.66
CA GLN A 395 7.17 -6.05 3.63
C GLN A 395 7.44 -6.82 2.34
N PHE A 396 8.45 -6.42 1.56
CA PHE A 396 8.80 -7.17 0.36
C PHE A 396 9.45 -8.49 0.73
N ARG A 397 9.15 -9.55 -0.05
CA ARG A 397 9.59 -10.91 0.26
C ARG A 397 11.08 -11.02 0.61
N VAL A 398 11.95 -10.34 -0.14
CA VAL A 398 13.41 -10.42 0.09
C VAL A 398 13.83 -9.90 1.47
N GLN A 399 13.15 -8.87 1.98
CA GLN A 399 13.39 -8.31 3.31
C GLN A 399 12.72 -9.17 4.39
N VAL A 400 11.49 -9.61 4.16
CA VAL A 400 10.74 -10.50 5.07
C VAL A 400 11.50 -11.81 5.29
N LEU A 401 12.10 -12.39 4.25
CA LEU A 401 12.92 -13.60 4.36
C LEU A 401 14.20 -13.39 5.18
N ASN A 402 14.61 -12.13 5.37
CA ASN A 402 15.71 -11.68 6.22
C ASN A 402 15.21 -11.13 7.58
N ARG A 403 13.91 -11.24 7.88
CA ARG A 403 13.40 -10.95 9.22
C ARG A 403 13.82 -12.10 10.16
N PRO A 404 14.50 -11.82 11.28
CA PRO A 404 14.81 -12.84 12.27
C PRO A 404 13.54 -13.54 12.74
N ASP A 405 13.57 -14.87 12.79
CA ASP A 405 12.49 -15.68 13.33
C ASP A 405 12.72 -15.87 14.82
N TYR A 406 12.17 -14.94 15.61
CA TYR A 406 12.40 -14.86 17.05
C TYR A 406 11.92 -16.08 17.83
N HIS A 407 11.03 -16.90 17.26
CA HIS A 407 10.60 -18.18 17.85
C HIS A 407 11.64 -19.30 17.68
N SER A 408 12.64 -19.09 16.82
CA SER A 408 13.68 -20.06 16.49
C SER A 408 15.06 -19.72 17.07
N VAL A 409 15.15 -18.64 17.85
CA VAL A 409 16.38 -18.25 18.53
C VAL A 409 16.52 -19.09 19.82
N GLU A 410 17.61 -19.83 19.96
CA GLU A 410 17.85 -20.68 21.13
C GLU A 410 17.95 -19.86 22.44
N PRO A 411 17.40 -20.34 23.57
CA PRO A 411 17.57 -19.68 24.87
C PRO A 411 19.04 -19.61 25.28
N GLY A 412 19.71 -18.48 25.05
CA GLY A 412 21.13 -18.27 25.43
C GLY A 412 21.93 -17.40 24.45
N THR A 413 21.51 -17.26 23.20
CA THR A 413 22.16 -16.43 22.17
C THR A 413 21.87 -14.92 22.30
N VAL A 414 21.02 -14.54 23.26
CA VAL A 414 20.53 -13.18 23.42
C VAL A 414 21.37 -12.44 24.47
N ILE A 415 22.07 -11.39 24.03
CA ILE A 415 22.94 -10.58 24.89
C ILE A 415 22.09 -9.89 25.97
N ASN A 416 22.49 -10.07 27.24
CA ASN A 416 22.02 -9.25 28.35
C ASN A 416 22.73 -7.89 28.29
N GLY A 417 22.02 -6.78 28.00
CA GLY A 417 22.62 -5.44 28.03
C GLY A 417 21.98 -4.40 27.11
N ARG A 418 22.59 -3.20 27.10
CA ARG A 418 22.21 -2.08 26.20
C ARG A 418 22.54 -2.41 24.75
N LEU A 419 21.68 -1.93 23.84
CA LEU A 419 21.84 -2.08 22.39
C LEU A 419 23.19 -1.52 21.94
N VAL A 420 24.01 -2.34 21.27
CA VAL A 420 25.09 -1.78 20.45
C VAL A 420 24.40 -1.14 19.26
N LYS A 421 24.49 0.19 19.18
CA LYS A 421 23.93 0.97 18.07
C LYS A 421 24.95 0.96 16.94
N ASN A 422 24.71 0.16 15.92
CA ASN A 422 25.50 0.23 14.69
C ASN A 422 25.02 1.44 13.88
N ARG A 423 25.94 2.36 13.57
CA ARG A 423 25.71 3.53 12.71
C ARG A 423 26.60 3.42 11.49
N PHE A 424 26.00 3.06 10.36
CA PHE A 424 26.66 2.96 9.06
C PHE A 424 26.13 3.98 8.04
N GLY A 425 25.07 4.72 8.36
CA GLY A 425 24.51 5.77 7.52
C GLY A 425 23.53 6.72 8.25
N PRO A 426 22.81 7.59 7.49
CA PRO A 426 21.93 8.63 8.04
C PRO A 426 20.64 8.11 8.69
N GLY A 427 20.35 6.79 8.61
CA GLY A 427 19.15 6.18 9.17
C GLY A 427 19.19 5.94 10.68
N LYS A 428 18.07 5.51 11.28
CA LYS A 428 18.01 5.12 12.71
C LYS A 428 18.85 3.86 12.97
N PRO A 429 19.75 3.84 13.97
CA PRO A 429 20.66 2.72 14.23
C PRO A 429 19.94 1.38 14.34
N SER A 430 20.41 0.35 13.62
CA SER A 430 19.94 -1.00 13.90
C SER A 430 20.51 -1.43 15.25
N GLY A 431 19.63 -1.70 16.23
CA GLY A 431 20.04 -2.21 17.53
C GLY A 431 20.07 -3.74 17.55
N SER A 432 21.08 -4.30 18.22
CA SER A 432 21.23 -5.75 18.48
C SER A 432 19.97 -6.38 19.10
N ILE A 433 19.84 -7.70 18.98
CA ILE A 433 18.71 -8.44 19.56
C ILE A 433 18.93 -8.57 21.08
N THR A 434 18.05 -7.97 21.89
CA THR A 434 18.06 -8.10 23.36
C THR A 434 16.87 -8.91 23.83
N LYS A 435 16.93 -9.48 25.05
CA LYS A 435 15.82 -10.26 25.62
C LYS A 435 14.55 -9.44 25.76
N LYS A 436 14.67 -8.14 26.10
CA LYS A 436 13.53 -7.19 26.17
C LYS A 436 12.91 -6.94 24.80
N LYS A 437 13.74 -6.75 23.76
CA LYS A 437 13.25 -6.57 22.37
C LYS A 437 12.62 -7.85 21.83
N MET A 438 13.20 -9.02 22.14
CA MET A 438 12.66 -10.32 21.78
C MET A 438 11.32 -10.59 22.49
N ALA A 439 11.23 -10.38 23.81
CA ALA A 439 10.00 -10.51 24.57
C ALA A 439 8.90 -9.55 24.08
N ARG A 440 9.27 -8.31 23.71
CA ARG A 440 8.35 -7.35 23.08
C ARG A 440 7.88 -7.82 21.70
N LEU A 441 8.77 -8.28 20.83
CA LEU A 441 8.42 -8.72 19.47
C LEU A 441 7.61 -10.02 19.46
N ILE A 442 7.87 -10.92 20.42
CA ILE A 442 7.07 -12.14 20.65
C ILE A 442 5.72 -11.76 21.29
N GLY A 443 5.69 -10.83 22.26
CA GLY A 443 4.47 -10.32 22.90
C GLY A 443 3.56 -9.51 21.96
N VAL A 444 4.13 -8.82 20.96
CA VAL A 444 3.40 -8.14 19.88
C VAL A 444 2.65 -9.14 18.97
N GLN A 445 2.96 -10.45 19.04
CA GLN A 445 2.22 -11.48 18.30
C GLN A 445 1.09 -12.15 19.12
N THR A 446 1.01 -11.88 20.43
CA THR A 446 -0.07 -12.36 21.32
C THR A 446 -1.00 -11.22 21.72
N THR A 447 -2.29 -11.38 21.43
CA THR A 447 -3.33 -10.34 21.33
C THR A 447 -3.54 -9.46 22.59
N ARG A 448 -3.02 -9.85 23.77
CA ARG A 448 -3.24 -9.14 25.04
C ARG A 448 -2.14 -8.17 25.46
N GLN A 449 -0.91 -8.27 24.93
CA GLN A 449 0.21 -7.39 25.32
C GLN A 449 0.43 -6.19 24.38
N LEU A 450 -0.28 -6.17 23.25
CA LEU A 450 -0.22 -5.10 22.23
C LEU A 450 -0.64 -3.73 22.75
N VAL A 451 -1.67 -3.67 23.61
CA VAL A 451 -2.20 -2.40 24.15
C VAL A 451 -1.17 -1.67 25.00
N SER A 452 -0.44 -2.40 25.84
CA SER A 452 0.60 -1.84 26.71
C SER A 452 1.86 -1.44 25.94
N ALA A 453 2.28 -2.24 24.95
CA ALA A 453 3.49 -1.97 24.19
C ALA A 453 3.34 -0.84 23.14
N GLU A 454 2.12 -0.58 22.67
CA GLU A 454 1.77 0.60 21.86
C GLU A 454 1.72 1.87 22.74
N GLN A 455 1.10 1.82 23.93
CA GLN A 455 1.10 2.94 24.88
C GLN A 455 2.53 3.36 25.29
N GLU A 456 3.38 2.42 25.67
CA GLU A 456 4.78 2.72 26.01
C GLU A 456 5.59 3.29 24.83
N LEU A 457 5.28 2.88 23.58
CA LEU A 457 5.96 3.40 22.39
C LEU A 457 5.48 4.80 22.02
N GLU A 458 4.18 5.06 22.15
CA GLU A 458 3.60 6.40 21.96
C GLU A 458 4.20 7.38 22.97
N GLU A 459 4.31 6.98 24.25
CA GLU A 459 4.94 7.80 25.29
C GLU A 459 6.45 8.02 25.06
N GLU A 460 7.18 7.01 24.58
CA GLU A 460 8.62 7.14 24.29
C GLU A 460 8.88 8.02 23.07
N ILE A 461 7.95 8.06 22.10
CA ILE A 461 8.02 8.90 20.90
C ILE A 461 7.55 10.34 21.19
N GLU A 462 6.55 10.55 22.04
CA GLU A 462 6.14 11.90 22.48
C GLU A 462 7.20 12.58 23.35
N ARG A 463 8.10 11.80 23.98
CA ARG A 463 9.25 12.30 24.76
C ARG A 463 10.52 12.53 23.94
N SER A 464 10.56 12.17 22.66
CA SER A 464 11.75 12.26 21.79
C SER A 464 11.56 13.27 20.67
#